data_AF-A0A1Q2YHD2-F1
#
_entry.id   AF-A0A1Q2YHD2-F1
#
_cell.length_a   1.000
_cell.length_b   1.000
_cell.length_c   1.000
_cell.angle_alpha   90.00
_cell.angle_beta   90.00
_cell.angle_gamma   90.00
#
_symmetry.space_group_name_H-M   'P 1'
#
loop_
_entity.id
_entity.type
_entity.pdbx_description
1 polymer ?
#
loop_
_entity_poly.entity_id
_entity_poly.type
_entity_poly.pdbx_seq_one_letter_code
_entity_poly.pdbx_strand_id
1 'polypeptide(L)'
;MIMNDKDSSEEKKSGGEMGPEIDVARSRKEIFVEARDSKLEDKIEKLEHDLIQLKEEHLMLSNELSRGKGHVKGITDGSFNKYLQKDYDNEMKRHIRQLKKYNELKDLGMGIIQLIADQKQSTLRGIMDEMGIEPDDK
;
A
#
# COMPACT_ATOMS: atom_id res chain seq x y z
N MET A 1 43.38 -75.10 -77.03
CA MET A 1 42.21 -75.21 -76.13
C MET A 1 42.00 -73.82 -75.54
N ILE A 2 41.13 -72.99 -76.13
CA ILE A 2 39.72 -72.78 -75.71
C ILE A 2 39.72 -72.24 -74.26
N MET A 3 39.27 -71.05 -73.86
CA MET A 3 38.47 -69.92 -74.40
C MET A 3 38.62 -68.77 -73.36
N ASN A 4 38.75 -67.49 -73.74
CA ASN A 4 37.72 -66.41 -73.64
C ASN A 4 37.22 -66.11 -72.20
N ASP A 5 36.95 -64.89 -71.73
CA ASP A 5 36.74 -63.56 -72.31
C ASP A 5 36.46 -62.57 -71.15
N LYS A 6 36.65 -61.26 -71.41
CA LYS A 6 35.92 -60.08 -70.86
C LYS A 6 36.20 -59.67 -69.41
N ASP A 7 36.42 -58.39 -69.07
CA ASP A 7 36.17 -57.08 -69.69
C ASP A 7 37.09 -56.07 -68.94
N SER A 8 37.95 -55.22 -69.52
CA SER A 8 37.76 -54.16 -70.53
C SER A 8 36.60 -53.22 -70.13
N SER A 9 36.72 -51.90 -70.04
CA SER A 9 37.77 -50.94 -70.33
C SER A 9 37.09 -49.57 -70.22
N GLU A 10 37.83 -48.57 -69.72
CA GLU A 10 37.86 -47.22 -70.33
C GLU A 10 36.58 -46.35 -70.17
N GLU A 11 36.59 -45.03 -70.06
CA GLU A 11 37.59 -43.99 -70.31
C GLU A 11 36.91 -42.61 -70.04
N LYS A 12 37.75 -41.56 -69.94
CA LYS A 12 37.48 -40.11 -70.20
C LYS A 12 36.86 -39.27 -69.08
N LYS A 13 37.21 -37.99 -68.91
CA LYS A 13 38.30 -37.09 -69.35
C LYS A 13 38.06 -35.76 -68.60
N SER A 14 39.09 -34.91 -68.62
CA SER A 14 39.08 -33.44 -68.40
C SER A 14 38.83 -33.00 -66.95
N GLY A 15 39.70 -32.20 -66.32
CA GLY A 15 40.41 -31.06 -66.87
C GLY A 15 39.67 -29.80 -66.42
N GLY A 16 40.20 -29.13 -65.40
CA GLY A 16 39.62 -27.90 -64.86
C GLY A 16 40.32 -27.49 -63.56
N GLU A 17 41.36 -26.69 -63.69
CA GLU A 17 41.89 -25.87 -62.59
C GLU A 17 40.76 -25.05 -61.97
N MET A 18 40.58 -25.11 -60.66
CA MET A 18 39.89 -24.09 -59.90
C MET A 18 40.72 -23.81 -58.65
N GLY A 19 41.29 -22.60 -58.59
CA GLY A 19 42.00 -22.08 -57.44
C GLY A 19 41.08 -21.92 -56.22
N PRO A 20 41.59 -21.41 -55.09
CA PRO A 20 40.80 -21.22 -53.90
C PRO A 20 39.81 -20.07 -54.13
N GLU A 21 38.64 -20.36 -54.65
CA GLU A 21 37.49 -19.45 -54.58
C GLU A 21 37.02 -19.47 -53.13
N ILE A 22 37.65 -18.65 -52.30
CA ILE A 22 37.22 -18.41 -50.93
C ILE A 22 35.80 -17.87 -51.04
N ASP A 23 34.84 -18.65 -50.55
CA ASP A 23 33.42 -18.35 -50.53
C ASP A 23 33.16 -17.18 -49.55
N VAL A 24 33.50 -15.96 -49.99
CA VAL A 24 33.40 -14.71 -49.22
C VAL A 24 31.96 -14.47 -48.71
N ALA A 25 30.96 -15.00 -49.43
CA ALA A 25 29.56 -14.91 -49.05
C ALA A 25 29.22 -15.81 -47.83
N ARG A 26 29.85 -16.98 -47.72
CA ARG A 26 29.70 -17.88 -46.57
C ARG A 26 30.36 -17.30 -45.32
N SER A 27 31.59 -16.79 -45.44
CA SER A 27 32.30 -16.15 -44.33
C SER A 27 31.63 -14.85 -43.87
N ARG A 28 31.06 -14.04 -44.77
CA ARG A 28 30.28 -12.84 -44.35
C ARG A 28 28.99 -13.20 -43.61
N LYS A 29 28.32 -14.29 -43.97
CA LYS A 29 27.13 -14.77 -43.26
C LYS A 29 27.51 -15.30 -41.87
N GLU A 30 28.60 -16.04 -41.75
CA GLU A 30 29.10 -16.54 -40.46
C GLU A 30 29.48 -15.39 -39.53
N ILE A 31 30.25 -14.39 -39.99
CA ILE A 31 30.61 -13.19 -39.20
C ILE A 31 29.35 -12.41 -38.77
N PHE A 32 28.32 -12.35 -39.61
CA PHE A 32 27.08 -11.63 -39.28
C PHE A 32 26.18 -12.39 -38.31
N VAL A 33 26.21 -13.72 -38.34
CA VAL A 33 25.54 -14.58 -37.34
C VAL A 33 26.26 -14.47 -36.00
N GLU A 34 27.58 -14.58 -35.99
CA GLU A 34 28.43 -14.45 -34.79
C GLU A 34 28.30 -13.07 -34.13
N ALA A 35 28.23 -11.99 -34.92
CA ALA A 35 27.97 -10.64 -34.41
C ALA A 35 26.52 -10.42 -33.92
N ARG A 36 25.55 -11.25 -34.33
CA ARG A 36 24.19 -11.23 -33.78
C ARG A 36 24.11 -12.00 -32.47
N ASP A 37 24.82 -13.11 -32.38
CA ASP A 37 24.90 -13.94 -31.18
C ASP A 37 25.62 -13.19 -30.06
N SER A 38 26.74 -12.53 -30.35
CA SER A 38 27.41 -11.63 -29.39
C SER A 38 26.50 -10.49 -28.89
N LYS A 39 25.69 -9.87 -29.75
CA LYS A 39 24.73 -8.83 -29.32
C LYS A 39 23.56 -9.38 -28.50
N LEU A 40 23.25 -10.65 -28.64
CA LEU A 40 22.24 -11.34 -27.82
C LEU A 40 22.84 -11.68 -26.46
N GLU A 41 24.09 -12.13 -26.43
CA GLU A 41 24.86 -12.37 -25.20
C GLU A 41 24.98 -11.10 -24.35
N ASP A 42 25.37 -9.96 -24.94
CA ASP A 42 25.42 -8.66 -24.23
C ASP A 42 24.07 -8.27 -23.61
N LYS A 43 22.97 -8.59 -24.29
CA LYS A 43 21.61 -8.30 -23.80
C LYS A 43 21.22 -9.25 -22.67
N ILE A 44 21.61 -10.51 -22.75
CA ILE A 44 21.37 -11.50 -21.70
C ILE A 44 22.13 -11.07 -20.45
N GLU A 45 23.42 -10.72 -20.55
CA GLU A 45 24.22 -10.25 -19.42
C GLU A 45 23.61 -9.00 -18.77
N LYS A 46 23.16 -8.04 -19.60
CA LYS A 46 22.49 -6.84 -19.09
C LYS A 46 21.19 -7.17 -18.34
N LEU A 47 20.37 -8.07 -18.89
CA LEU A 47 19.14 -8.50 -18.24
C LEU A 47 19.39 -9.26 -16.94
N GLU A 48 20.45 -10.07 -16.88
CA GLU A 48 20.86 -10.77 -15.66
C GLU A 48 21.28 -9.79 -14.57
N HIS A 49 22.07 -8.78 -14.93
CA HIS A 49 22.47 -7.71 -14.02
C HIS A 49 21.26 -6.92 -13.50
N ASP A 50 20.35 -6.50 -14.37
CA ASP A 50 19.13 -5.79 -13.99
C ASP A 50 18.25 -6.66 -13.07
N LEU A 51 18.19 -7.97 -13.32
CA LEU A 51 17.43 -8.92 -12.50
C LEU A 51 18.05 -9.14 -11.11
N ILE A 52 19.39 -9.07 -10.99
CA ILE A 52 20.09 -9.08 -9.70
C ILE A 52 19.80 -7.80 -8.92
N GLN A 53 19.90 -6.63 -9.55
CA GLN A 53 19.60 -5.35 -8.91
C GLN A 53 18.15 -5.31 -8.40
N LEU A 54 17.19 -5.71 -9.23
CA LEU A 54 15.78 -5.71 -8.86
C LEU A 54 15.49 -6.67 -7.69
N LYS A 55 16.21 -7.81 -7.61
CA LYS A 55 16.11 -8.73 -6.47
C LYS A 55 16.64 -8.10 -5.18
N GLU A 56 17.74 -7.37 -5.26
CA GLU A 56 18.32 -6.66 -4.12
C GLU A 56 17.39 -5.54 -3.62
N GLU A 57 16.84 -4.74 -4.53
CA GLU A 57 15.82 -3.72 -4.22
C GLU A 57 14.58 -4.34 -3.57
N HIS A 58 14.07 -5.45 -4.11
CA HIS A 58 12.94 -6.16 -3.51
C HIS A 58 13.26 -6.68 -2.11
N LEU A 59 14.48 -7.16 -1.88
CA LEU A 59 14.92 -7.61 -0.56
C LEU A 59 14.98 -6.45 0.44
N MET A 60 15.51 -5.30 0.01
CA MET A 60 15.57 -4.07 0.82
C MET A 60 14.17 -3.56 1.17
N LEU A 61 13.29 -3.41 0.18
CA LEU A 61 11.90 -2.98 0.39
C LEU A 61 11.11 -3.94 1.27
N SER A 62 11.32 -5.25 1.12
CA SER A 62 10.68 -6.27 1.97
C SER A 62 11.13 -6.15 3.43
N ASN A 63 12.42 -5.92 3.67
CA ASN A 63 12.97 -5.71 5.01
C ASN A 63 12.47 -4.40 5.63
N GLU A 64 12.40 -3.31 4.86
CA GLU A 64 11.81 -2.05 5.30
C GLU A 64 10.32 -2.18 5.62
N LEU A 65 9.55 -2.89 4.81
CA LEU A 65 8.14 -3.20 5.08
C LEU A 65 7.98 -4.06 6.34
N SER A 66 8.88 -5.02 6.57
CA SER A 66 8.90 -5.84 7.78
C SER A 66 9.17 -4.99 9.03
N ARG A 67 10.11 -4.04 8.95
CA ARG A 67 10.42 -3.07 10.02
C ARG A 67 9.27 -2.07 10.24
N GLY A 68 8.64 -1.61 9.17
CA GLY A 68 7.49 -0.70 9.19
C GLY A 68 6.23 -1.34 9.78
N LYS A 69 5.97 -2.63 9.52
CA LYS A 69 4.87 -3.39 10.14
C LYS A 69 4.98 -3.47 11.67
N GLY A 70 6.18 -3.33 12.23
CA GLY A 70 6.39 -3.25 13.67
C GLY A 70 5.84 -1.96 14.31
N HIS A 71 5.77 -0.85 13.55
CA HIS A 71 5.28 0.45 14.04
C HIS A 71 3.78 0.68 13.78
N VAL A 72 3.17 -0.02 12.82
CA VAL A 72 1.73 0.11 12.51
C VAL A 72 0.86 -0.77 13.43
N LYS A 73 1.45 -1.64 14.27
CA LYS A 73 0.72 -2.52 15.18
C LYS A 73 -0.15 -1.78 16.20
N GLY A 74 0.08 -0.49 16.45
CA GLY A 74 -0.75 0.35 17.34
C GLY A 74 -1.88 1.14 16.66
N ILE A 75 -2.01 1.10 15.33
CA ILE A 75 -3.09 1.81 14.60
C ILE A 75 -4.26 0.86 14.31
N THR A 76 -3.99 -0.44 14.13
CA THR A 76 -4.99 -1.44 13.72
C THR A 76 -5.50 -2.33 14.85
N ASP A 77 -4.98 -2.19 16.08
CA ASP A 77 -5.35 -3.05 17.22
C ASP A 77 -6.65 -2.64 17.94
N GLY A 78 -7.35 -1.61 17.44
CA GLY A 78 -8.56 -1.08 18.08
C GLY A 78 -8.30 -0.38 19.42
N SER A 79 -7.04 -0.30 19.86
CA SER A 79 -6.65 0.29 21.14
C SER A 79 -6.86 1.81 21.11
N PHE A 80 -6.51 2.47 20.00
CA PHE A 80 -6.73 3.92 19.81
C PHE A 80 -8.22 4.30 19.88
N ASN A 81 -9.08 3.49 19.28
CA ASN A 81 -10.53 3.72 19.26
C ASN A 81 -11.15 3.51 20.67
N LYS A 82 -10.60 2.59 21.45
CA LYS A 82 -11.03 2.32 22.83
C LYS A 82 -10.74 3.49 23.79
N TYR A 83 -9.62 4.20 23.64
CA TYR A 83 -9.31 5.36 24.49
C TYR A 83 -10.23 6.54 24.17
N LEU A 84 -10.41 6.85 22.89
CA LEU A 84 -11.33 7.91 22.45
C LEU A 84 -12.78 7.65 22.90
N GLN A 85 -13.24 6.40 22.75
CA GLN A 85 -14.56 6.00 23.23
C GLN A 85 -14.69 6.16 24.75
N LYS A 86 -13.67 5.76 25.51
CA LYS A 86 -13.67 5.87 26.97
C LYS A 86 -13.70 7.34 27.42
N ASP A 87 -12.95 8.22 26.77
CA ASP A 87 -12.91 9.64 27.11
C ASP A 87 -14.25 10.31 26.80
N TYR A 88 -14.85 9.97 25.65
CA TYR A 88 -16.21 10.41 25.30
C TYR A 88 -17.25 9.92 26.33
N ASP A 89 -17.23 8.65 26.71
CA ASP A 89 -18.16 8.09 27.69
C ASP A 89 -18.01 8.76 29.06
N ASN A 90 -16.78 9.11 29.45
CA ASN A 90 -16.50 9.80 30.70
C ASN A 90 -17.04 11.24 30.67
N GLU A 91 -16.83 11.97 29.58
CA GLU A 91 -17.32 13.33 29.43
C GLU A 91 -18.85 13.36 29.35
N MET A 92 -19.47 12.42 28.62
CA MET A 92 -20.93 12.24 28.59
C MET A 92 -21.48 11.99 30.00
N LYS A 93 -20.88 11.08 30.77
CA LYS A 93 -21.27 10.82 32.17
C LYS A 93 -21.07 12.05 33.06
N ARG A 94 -20.06 12.88 32.80
CA ARG A 94 -19.86 14.14 33.52
C ARG A 94 -20.98 15.13 33.20
N HIS A 95 -21.34 15.32 31.94
CA HIS A 95 -22.46 16.17 31.54
C HIS A 95 -23.79 15.71 32.12
N ILE A 96 -24.09 14.41 32.08
CA ILE A 96 -25.32 13.85 32.68
C ILE A 96 -25.38 14.16 34.19
N ARG A 97 -24.27 13.99 34.91
CA ARG A 97 -24.20 14.31 36.34
C ARG A 97 -24.38 15.80 36.61
N GLN A 98 -23.77 16.66 35.79
CA GLN A 98 -23.92 18.11 35.91
C GLN A 98 -25.36 18.54 35.67
N LEU A 99 -26.02 18.00 34.64
CA LEU A 99 -27.41 18.30 34.32
C LEU A 99 -28.35 17.84 35.44
N LYS A 100 -28.14 16.64 35.97
CA LYS A 100 -28.92 16.13 37.11
C LYS A 100 -28.76 17.04 38.32
N LYS A 101 -27.52 17.42 38.66
CA LYS A 101 -27.23 18.32 39.79
C LYS A 101 -27.85 19.71 39.57
N TYR A 102 -27.80 20.23 38.35
CA TYR A 102 -28.44 21.49 38.01
C TYR A 102 -29.96 21.42 38.23
N ASN A 103 -30.62 20.36 37.76
CA ASN A 103 -32.06 20.18 37.97
C ASN A 103 -32.41 20.09 39.46
N GLU A 104 -31.67 19.28 40.23
CA GLU A 104 -31.87 19.17 41.68
C GLU A 104 -31.72 20.52 42.39
N LEU A 105 -30.71 21.32 42.00
CA LEU A 105 -30.49 22.66 42.56
C LEU A 105 -31.58 23.65 42.13
N LYS A 106 -32.02 23.59 40.87
CA LYS A 106 -33.10 24.43 40.35
C LYS A 106 -34.41 24.14 41.09
N ASP A 107 -34.77 22.87 41.26
CA ASP A 107 -35.99 22.46 41.96
C ASP A 107 -35.96 22.87 43.43
N LEU A 108 -34.82 22.68 44.11
CA LEU A 108 -34.63 23.15 45.48
C LEU A 108 -34.75 24.68 45.57
N GLY A 109 -34.10 25.40 44.66
CA GLY A 109 -34.17 26.86 44.57
C GLY A 109 -35.61 27.34 44.37
N MET A 110 -36.33 26.74 43.42
CA MET A 110 -37.75 27.04 43.18
C MET A 110 -38.61 26.78 44.41
N GLY A 111 -38.36 25.68 45.14
CA GLY A 111 -39.04 25.39 46.41
C GLY A 111 -38.80 26.48 47.45
N ILE A 112 -37.57 26.96 47.59
CA ILE A 112 -37.22 28.05 48.53
C ILE A 112 -37.89 29.36 48.10
N ILE A 113 -37.87 29.70 46.81
CA ILE A 113 -38.52 30.91 46.30
C ILE A 113 -40.04 30.85 46.56
N GLN A 114 -40.68 29.70 46.36
CA GLN A 114 -42.09 29.51 46.67
C GLN A 114 -42.39 29.74 48.15
N LEU A 115 -41.57 29.18 49.06
CA LEU A 115 -41.72 29.40 50.50
C LEU A 115 -41.59 30.88 50.88
N ILE A 116 -40.67 31.61 50.25
CA ILE A 116 -40.49 33.05 50.48
C ILE A 116 -41.69 33.84 49.93
N ALA A 117 -42.19 33.47 48.75
CA ALA A 117 -43.38 34.10 48.16
C ALA A 117 -44.59 33.93 49.06
N ASP A 118 -44.81 32.73 49.61
CA ASP A 118 -45.89 32.44 50.55
C ASP A 118 -45.74 33.26 51.85
N GLN A 119 -44.53 33.35 52.40
CA GLN A 119 -44.24 34.16 53.60
C GLN A 119 -44.48 35.65 53.38
N LYS A 120 -44.07 36.18 52.22
CA LYS A 120 -44.25 37.59 51.85
C LYS A 120 -45.65 37.90 51.31
N GLN A 121 -46.51 36.89 51.14
CA GLN A 121 -47.80 37.00 50.43
C GLN A 121 -47.65 37.70 49.06
N SER A 122 -46.54 37.43 48.39
CA SER A 122 -46.21 37.98 47.08
C SER A 122 -46.32 36.92 46.00
N THR A 123 -46.35 37.35 44.75
CA THR A 123 -46.34 36.40 43.63
C THR A 123 -44.94 35.81 43.45
N LEU A 124 -44.87 34.53 43.04
CA LEU A 124 -43.60 33.86 42.73
C LEU A 124 -42.75 34.68 41.76
N ARG A 125 -43.39 35.26 40.73
CA ARG A 125 -42.72 36.10 39.74
C ARG A 125 -42.11 37.35 40.36
N GLY A 126 -42.83 38.04 41.26
CA GLY A 126 -42.32 39.22 41.94
C GLY A 126 -41.08 38.92 42.80
N ILE A 127 -41.05 37.75 43.45
CA ILE A 127 -39.86 37.32 44.20
C ILE A 127 -38.71 36.94 43.26
N MET A 128 -38.98 36.27 42.15
CA MET A 128 -37.95 35.96 41.14
C MET A 128 -37.33 37.23 40.56
N ASP A 129 -38.15 38.23 40.23
CA ASP A 129 -37.68 39.53 39.73
C ASP A 129 -36.86 40.28 40.80
N GLU A 130 -37.28 40.25 42.09
CA GLU A 130 -36.52 40.81 43.23
C GLU A 130 -35.14 40.12 43.40
N MET A 131 -35.08 38.82 43.16
CA MET A 131 -33.84 38.03 43.23
C MET A 131 -32.98 38.12 41.96
N GLY A 132 -33.43 38.83 40.91
CA GLY A 132 -32.72 38.93 39.63
C GLY A 132 -32.69 37.59 38.87
N ILE A 133 -33.68 36.72 39.08
CA ILE A 133 -33.79 35.43 38.42
C ILE A 133 -34.66 35.61 37.17
N GLU A 134 -34.04 35.50 36.01
CA GLU A 134 -34.75 35.51 34.74
C GLU A 134 -35.58 34.23 34.58
N PRO A 135 -36.80 34.31 34.02
CA PRO A 135 -37.53 33.12 33.62
C PRO A 135 -36.73 32.36 32.56
N ASP A 136 -36.91 31.04 32.47
CA ASP A 136 -36.36 30.30 31.34
C ASP A 136 -36.89 30.92 30.04
N ASP A 137 -36.00 31.47 29.22
CA ASP A 137 -36.32 31.89 27.86
C ASP A 137 -36.84 30.66 27.09
N LYS A 138 -38.12 30.69 26.73
CA LYS A 138 -38.74 29.72 25.81
C LYS A 138 -38.81 30.27 24.41
#